data_AF-A0A6M0AGZ1-F1
#
_entry.id   AF-A0A6M0AGZ1-F1
#
_cell.length_a   1.000
_cell.length_b   1.000
_cell.length_c   1.000
_cell.angle_alpha   90.00
_cell.angle_beta   90.00
_cell.angle_gamma   90.00
#
_symmetry.space_group_name_H-M   'P 1'
#
loop_
_entity.id
_entity.type
_entity.pdbx_description
1 polymer ?
#
loop_
_entity_poly.entity_id
_entity_poly.type
_entity_poly.pdbx_seq_one_letter_code
_entity_poly.pdbx_strand_id
1 'polypeptide(L)'
;MAQVILENVFKSVPARKGDTVVAPVTTEPKVTNNEESPSLEAEKSGQTPKTVNILRRINLEVNDGEFMVLVGPSGCGKSTLLRIIAGLEELTAGKIWVGNRQVNDLPPKERDIAMVFQNYALYPHLSVYENIAFGLRRTGYGQVNMAEDSNGNSNSVHWGKNLPPQIKQGLVATGMLNGEVRSNLENVLTTMTRSLPRELRYLSEREKKIDQQVRKVAKLLQVEHLLNRLPKQLSGGQKQRIALGRAISRNPQVFLMDEPLSNLDAKLRAETRSQIVKLQRQLGTTTIYVTHDQTEAMTMGDRIAV
;
A
#
# COMPACT_ATOMS: atom_id res chain seq x y z
N MET A 1 3.56 -6.70 -11.74
CA MET A 1 2.69 -7.50 -10.86
C MET A 1 3.57 -8.58 -10.24
N ALA A 2 3.29 -8.98 -9.00
CA ALA A 2 4.22 -9.76 -8.19
C ALA A 2 3.52 -10.81 -7.32
N GLN A 3 4.13 -11.99 -7.22
CA GLN A 3 3.79 -13.02 -6.24
C GLN A 3 4.16 -12.58 -4.82
N VAL A 4 3.46 -13.06 -3.79
CA VAL A 4 3.85 -12.87 -2.39
C VAL A 4 4.10 -14.23 -1.74
N ILE A 5 5.29 -14.41 -1.15
CA ILE A 5 5.66 -15.66 -0.47
C ILE A 5 6.05 -15.37 0.97
N LEU A 6 5.43 -16.09 1.89
CA LEU A 6 5.71 -16.09 3.32
C LEU A 6 6.35 -17.43 3.69
N GLU A 7 7.55 -17.39 4.23
CA GLU A 7 8.29 -18.57 4.65
C GLU A 7 8.57 -18.52 6.15
N ASN A 8 7.97 -19.46 6.88
CA ASN A 8 8.16 -19.64 8.32
C ASN A 8 8.02 -18.32 9.09
N VAL A 9 6.96 -17.55 8.82
CA VAL A 9 6.73 -16.25 9.44
C VAL A 9 6.27 -16.40 10.89
N PHE A 10 6.99 -15.78 11.82
CA PHE A 10 6.69 -15.74 13.24
C PHE A 10 6.56 -14.31 13.74
N LYS A 11 5.63 -14.10 14.67
CA LYS A 11 5.49 -12.85 15.41
C LYS A 11 5.19 -13.12 16.87
N SER A 12 6.04 -12.57 17.72
CA SER A 12 5.94 -12.65 19.16
C SER A 12 6.08 -11.26 19.78
N VAL A 13 5.32 -10.99 20.83
CA VAL A 13 5.32 -9.71 21.54
C VAL A 13 5.49 -10.00 23.04
N PRO A 14 6.27 -9.20 23.80
CA PRO A 14 6.35 -9.35 25.24
C PRO A 14 4.95 -9.15 25.87
N ALA A 15 4.53 -10.07 26.74
CA ALA A 15 3.24 -9.99 27.41
C ALA A 15 3.16 -8.74 28.27
N ARG A 16 2.02 -8.05 28.19
CA ARG A 16 1.70 -6.92 29.07
C ARG A 16 0.84 -7.43 30.23
N LYS A 17 0.87 -6.71 31.38
CA LYS A 17 -0.01 -7.03 32.51
C LYS A 17 -1.48 -6.98 32.06
N GLY A 18 -2.16 -8.12 32.06
CA GLY A 18 -3.58 -8.24 31.68
C GLY A 18 -3.87 -9.14 30.47
N ASP A 19 -2.85 -9.61 29.74
CA ASP A 19 -3.08 -10.48 28.58
C ASP A 19 -3.60 -11.87 29.02
N THR A 20 -4.82 -12.20 28.60
CA THR A 20 -5.40 -13.54 28.78
C THR A 20 -4.73 -14.48 27.78
N VAL A 21 -3.73 -15.23 28.25
CA VAL A 21 -3.05 -16.23 27.42
C VAL A 21 -4.00 -17.40 27.23
N VAL A 22 -4.58 -17.54 26.04
CA VAL A 22 -5.23 -18.79 25.61
C VAL A 22 -4.11 -19.81 25.45
N ALA A 23 -4.05 -20.77 26.38
CA ALA A 23 -3.10 -21.88 26.31
C ALA A 23 -3.36 -22.71 25.04
N PRO A 24 -2.32 -23.26 24.39
CA PRO A 24 -2.52 -24.14 23.25
C PRO A 24 -3.28 -25.39 23.69
N VAL A 25 -4.25 -25.83 22.88
CA VAL A 25 -4.72 -27.22 22.92
C VAL A 25 -3.57 -28.08 22.40
N THR A 26 -2.80 -28.66 23.32
CA THR A 26 -1.87 -29.76 23.02
C THR A 26 -2.70 -30.95 22.53
N THR A 27 -2.73 -31.15 21.22
CA THR A 27 -3.07 -32.44 20.62
C THR A 27 -1.78 -33.20 20.39
N GLU A 28 -1.18 -33.69 21.48
CA GLU A 28 -0.23 -34.79 21.43
C GLU A 28 -0.85 -35.98 22.16
N PRO A 29 -0.73 -37.22 21.64
CA PRO A 29 -1.41 -38.37 22.21
C PRO A 29 -0.79 -38.70 23.57
N LYS A 30 -1.64 -38.89 24.59
CA LYS A 30 -1.26 -39.47 25.87
C LYS A 30 -0.67 -40.86 25.64
N VAL A 31 0.65 -40.97 25.67
CA VAL A 31 1.32 -42.23 26.01
C VAL A 31 1.33 -42.30 27.52
N THR A 32 0.47 -43.14 28.07
CA THR A 32 0.51 -43.56 29.47
C THR A 32 1.82 -44.29 29.73
N ASN A 33 2.59 -43.85 30.73
CA ASN A 33 3.35 -44.72 31.60
C ASN A 33 3.51 -44.04 32.96
N ASN A 34 3.04 -44.74 33.98
CA ASN A 34 3.33 -44.46 35.38
C ASN A 34 4.82 -44.61 35.63
N GLU A 35 5.43 -43.70 36.39
CA GLU A 35 6.26 -43.99 37.56
C GLU A 35 6.86 -42.69 38.14
N GLU A 36 6.49 -42.44 39.41
CA GLU A 36 7.21 -41.80 40.51
C GLU A 36 8.11 -40.55 40.27
N SER A 37 7.66 -39.42 40.82
CA SER A 37 8.49 -38.26 41.16
C SER A 37 9.45 -38.55 42.32
N PRO A 38 10.57 -37.81 42.40
CA PRO A 38 10.85 -37.11 43.64
C PRO A 38 11.05 -35.60 43.43
N SER A 39 10.58 -34.87 44.42
CA SER A 39 10.67 -33.43 44.63
C SER A 39 12.06 -32.94 45.04
N LEU A 40 12.27 -31.61 44.93
CA LEU A 40 13.42 -30.76 45.32
C LEU A 40 14.35 -30.51 44.10
N GLU A 41 14.68 -29.30 43.68
CA GLU A 41 14.97 -28.07 44.42
C GLU A 41 14.51 -26.81 43.67
N ALA A 42 14.11 -25.80 44.46
CA ALA A 42 13.77 -24.48 43.98
C ALA A 42 15.04 -23.66 43.72
N GLU A 43 15.40 -23.47 42.45
CA GLU A 43 16.23 -22.34 42.03
C GLU A 43 15.35 -21.19 41.55
N LYS A 44 15.25 -20.15 42.38
CA LYS A 44 14.82 -18.82 41.94
C LYS A 44 15.91 -18.23 41.05
N SER A 45 15.68 -18.11 39.74
CA SER A 45 16.24 -16.99 38.95
C SER A 45 15.51 -16.81 37.62
N GLY A 46 15.13 -15.57 37.33
CA GLY A 46 14.62 -15.14 36.02
C GLY A 46 13.11 -15.30 35.82
N GLN A 47 12.33 -14.26 36.12
CA GLN A 47 11.06 -14.06 35.41
C GLN A 47 11.39 -13.90 33.93
N THR A 48 11.44 -15.00 33.17
CA THR A 48 11.46 -14.92 31.71
C THR A 48 10.24 -14.10 31.30
N PRO A 49 10.41 -12.99 30.56
CA PRO A 49 9.29 -12.17 30.14
C PRO A 49 8.34 -13.07 29.35
N LYS A 50 7.14 -13.28 29.91
CA LYS A 50 6.12 -14.13 29.29
C LYS A 50 5.91 -13.57 27.89
N THR A 51 6.17 -14.35 26.85
CA THR A 51 6.11 -13.91 25.47
C THR A 51 4.84 -14.48 24.83
N VAL A 52 4.05 -13.62 24.18
CA VAL A 52 2.81 -14.02 23.50
C VAL A 52 3.11 -14.21 22.02
N ASN A 53 2.90 -15.43 21.53
CA ASN A 53 3.06 -15.77 20.11
C ASN A 53 1.76 -15.46 19.37
N ILE A 54 1.77 -14.43 18.53
CA ILE A 54 0.63 -14.00 17.71
C ILE A 54 0.59 -14.84 16.42
N LEU A 55 1.71 -14.94 15.71
CA LEU A 55 1.84 -15.73 14.49
C LEU A 55 2.79 -16.90 14.71
N ARG A 56 2.32 -18.11 14.39
CA ARG A 56 3.05 -19.35 14.60
C ARG A 56 3.35 -19.99 13.25
N ARG A 57 4.56 -19.77 12.73
CA ARG A 57 5.08 -20.42 11.51
C ARG A 57 4.12 -20.36 10.32
N ILE A 58 3.78 -19.16 9.87
CA ILE A 58 2.91 -19.01 8.69
C ILE A 58 3.73 -19.27 7.43
N ASN A 59 3.24 -20.20 6.60
CA ASN A 59 3.71 -20.43 5.24
C ASN A 59 2.55 -20.19 4.30
N LEU A 60 2.71 -19.26 3.36
CA LEU A 60 1.65 -18.85 2.43
C LEU A 60 2.27 -18.36 1.15
N GLU A 61 1.73 -18.80 0.03
CA GLU A 61 2.12 -18.36 -1.30
C GLU A 61 0.88 -17.81 -1.99
N VAL A 62 0.94 -16.55 -2.41
CA VAL A 62 -0.13 -15.84 -3.14
C VAL A 62 0.37 -15.53 -4.54
N ASN A 63 -0.27 -16.12 -5.54
CA ASN A 63 0.13 -16.03 -6.94
C ASN A 63 -0.07 -14.63 -7.52
N ASP A 64 0.63 -14.35 -8.62
CA ASP A 64 0.47 -13.08 -9.33
C ASP A 64 -0.98 -12.88 -9.78
N GLY A 65 -1.55 -11.72 -9.45
CA GLY A 65 -2.93 -11.38 -9.77
C GLY A 65 -4.02 -12.12 -8.99
N GLU A 66 -3.64 -12.98 -8.04
CA GLU A 66 -4.59 -13.71 -7.21
C GLU A 66 -5.30 -12.80 -6.19
N PHE A 67 -6.59 -13.03 -6.00
CA PHE A 67 -7.37 -12.47 -4.89
C PHE A 67 -7.41 -13.47 -3.72
N MET A 68 -6.43 -13.37 -2.81
CA MET A 68 -6.35 -14.18 -1.59
C MET A 68 -7.15 -13.53 -0.46
N VAL A 69 -8.05 -14.29 0.17
CA VAL A 69 -8.78 -13.84 1.36
C VAL A 69 -8.30 -14.58 2.62
N LEU A 70 -7.89 -13.81 3.63
CA LEU A 70 -7.61 -14.30 4.97
C LEU A 70 -8.84 -14.09 5.86
N VAL A 71 -9.41 -15.18 6.36
CA VAL A 71 -10.61 -15.15 7.21
C VAL A 71 -10.34 -15.77 8.56
N GLY A 72 -10.96 -15.28 9.63
CA GLY A 72 -10.81 -15.86 10.95
C GLY A 72 -11.35 -14.96 12.06
N PRO A 73 -11.45 -15.47 13.31
CA PRO A 73 -11.99 -14.71 14.43
C PRO A 73 -11.16 -13.47 14.75
N SER A 74 -11.75 -12.51 15.48
CA SER A 74 -11.00 -11.36 15.98
C SER A 74 -9.85 -11.83 16.89
N GLY A 75 -8.67 -11.24 16.74
CA GLY A 75 -7.48 -11.58 17.53
C GLY A 75 -6.63 -12.74 17.02
N CYS A 76 -6.97 -13.42 15.92
CA CYS A 76 -6.14 -14.50 15.36
C CYS A 76 -4.87 -14.03 14.62
N GLY A 77 -4.63 -12.71 14.52
CA GLY A 77 -3.38 -12.16 13.96
C GLY A 77 -3.42 -11.77 12.48
N LYS A 78 -4.58 -11.78 11.81
CA LYS A 78 -4.70 -11.40 10.37
C LYS A 78 -4.16 -10.00 10.07
N SER A 79 -4.63 -8.99 10.81
CA SER A 79 -4.18 -7.60 10.63
C SER A 79 -2.71 -7.43 10.99
N THR A 80 -2.21 -8.17 11.98
CA THR A 80 -0.77 -8.21 12.33
C THR A 80 0.04 -8.76 11.17
N LEU A 81 -0.38 -9.88 10.57
CA LEU A 81 0.27 -10.45 9.39
C LEU A 81 0.29 -9.44 8.23
N LEU A 82 -0.84 -8.79 7.96
CA LEU A 82 -0.94 -7.81 6.88
C LEU A 82 -0.03 -6.60 7.10
N ARG A 83 0.07 -6.10 8.34
CA ARG A 83 0.98 -5.00 8.71
C ARG A 83 2.45 -5.40 8.60
N ILE A 84 2.79 -6.64 8.93
CA ILE A 84 4.14 -7.17 8.76
C ILE A 84 4.51 -7.22 7.27
N ILE A 85 3.62 -7.70 6.40
CA ILE A 85 3.83 -7.69 4.93
C ILE A 85 4.03 -6.25 4.44
N ALA A 86 3.19 -5.32 4.89
CA ALA A 86 3.29 -3.90 4.55
C ALA A 86 4.54 -3.19 5.10
N GLY A 87 5.26 -3.80 6.04
CA GLY A 87 6.41 -3.20 6.75
C GLY A 87 6.03 -2.20 7.84
N LEU A 88 4.77 -2.17 8.24
CA LEU A 88 4.28 -1.31 9.33
C LEU A 88 4.52 -1.93 10.71
N GLU A 89 4.91 -3.21 10.74
CA GLU A 89 5.24 -3.94 11.95
C GLU A 89 6.44 -4.85 11.67
N GLU A 90 7.36 -4.95 12.64
CA GLU A 90 8.57 -5.76 12.49
C GLU A 90 8.27 -7.25 12.64
N LEU A 91 8.92 -8.07 11.82
CA LEU A 91 8.84 -9.52 11.89
C LEU A 91 9.76 -10.06 13.00
N THR A 92 9.34 -11.10 13.73
CA THR A 92 10.24 -11.75 14.72
C THR A 92 11.18 -12.74 14.06
N ALA A 93 10.69 -13.58 13.16
CA ALA A 93 11.49 -14.52 12.36
C ALA A 93 10.75 -14.93 11.08
N GLY A 94 11.49 -15.44 10.10
CA GLY A 94 10.96 -15.87 8.79
C GLY A 94 11.36 -14.95 7.65
N LYS A 95 10.84 -15.22 6.45
CA LYS A 95 11.13 -14.44 5.24
C LYS A 95 9.84 -14.06 4.53
N ILE A 96 9.85 -12.86 3.95
CA ILE A 96 8.76 -12.32 3.15
C ILE A 96 9.35 -11.91 1.81
N TRP A 97 8.79 -12.46 0.75
CA TRP A 97 9.17 -12.19 -0.62
C TRP A 97 8.02 -11.52 -1.36
N VAL A 98 8.34 -10.48 -2.13
CA VAL A 98 7.43 -9.82 -3.06
C VAL A 98 8.08 -9.84 -4.44
N GLY A 99 7.52 -10.64 -5.34
CA GLY A 99 8.20 -11.07 -6.56
C GLY A 99 9.52 -11.74 -6.22
N ASN A 100 10.61 -11.28 -6.83
CA ASN A 100 11.94 -11.85 -6.63
C ASN A 100 12.73 -11.18 -5.49
N ARG A 101 12.10 -10.31 -4.68
CA ARG A 101 12.78 -9.49 -3.67
C ARG A 101 12.36 -9.90 -2.26
N GLN A 102 13.33 -10.17 -1.40
CA GLN A 102 13.09 -10.29 0.04
C GLN A 102 12.86 -8.88 0.62
N VAL A 103 11.76 -8.67 1.34
CA VAL A 103 11.33 -7.34 1.79
C VAL A 103 11.45 -7.10 3.30
N ASN A 104 11.95 -8.07 4.07
CA ASN A 104 12.03 -8.03 5.53
C ASN A 104 12.56 -6.69 6.09
N ASP A 105 13.69 -6.23 5.57
CA ASP A 105 14.41 -5.06 6.08
C ASP A 105 14.11 -3.79 5.28
N LEU A 106 13.26 -3.88 4.25
CA LEU A 106 12.87 -2.73 3.45
C LEU A 106 11.82 -1.91 4.21
N PRO A 107 11.95 -0.57 4.23
CA PRO A 107 10.92 0.30 4.79
C PRO A 107 9.64 0.22 3.94
N PRO A 108 8.44 0.50 4.50
CA PRO A 108 7.16 0.41 3.80
C PRO A 108 7.12 1.05 2.41
N LYS A 109 7.80 2.19 2.26
CA LYS A 109 7.85 2.95 0.99
C LYS A 109 8.54 2.17 -0.13
N GLU A 110 9.53 1.34 0.20
CA GLU A 110 10.36 0.62 -0.77
C GLU A 110 9.82 -0.76 -1.10
N ARG A 111 8.84 -1.25 -0.34
CA ARG A 111 8.17 -2.53 -0.60
C ARG A 111 7.25 -2.50 -1.83
N ASP A 112 6.90 -1.31 -2.32
CA ASP A 112 5.99 -1.12 -3.46
C ASP A 112 4.60 -1.78 -3.28
N ILE A 113 4.09 -1.69 -2.03
CA ILE A 113 2.82 -2.25 -1.60
C ILE A 113 1.87 -1.09 -1.24
N ALA A 114 0.60 -1.20 -1.64
CA ALA A 114 -0.42 -0.29 -1.14
C ALA A 114 -1.32 -1.00 -0.12
N MET A 115 -1.65 -0.28 0.95
CA MET A 115 -2.51 -0.78 2.01
C MET A 115 -3.75 0.10 2.18
N VAL A 116 -4.89 -0.55 2.36
CA VAL A 116 -6.18 0.06 2.66
C VAL A 116 -6.58 -0.36 4.07
N PHE A 117 -6.79 0.63 4.93
CA PHE A 117 -7.09 0.42 6.35
C PHE A 117 -8.60 0.41 6.58
N GLN A 118 -9.03 -0.32 7.60
CA GLN A 118 -10.40 -0.37 8.12
C GLN A 118 -11.03 1.03 8.31
N ASN A 119 -10.27 1.97 8.87
CA ASN A 119 -10.72 3.34 9.16
C ASN A 119 -10.48 4.32 8.01
N TYR A 120 -10.25 3.83 6.78
CA TYR A 120 -9.94 4.58 5.55
C TYR A 120 -8.58 5.30 5.56
N ALA A 121 -8.11 5.72 6.73
CA ALA A 121 -6.89 6.48 6.98
C ALA A 121 -6.76 7.74 6.09
N LEU A 122 -7.87 8.39 5.76
CA LEU A 122 -7.89 9.61 4.92
C LEU A 122 -7.42 10.83 5.72
N TYR A 123 -6.74 11.76 5.05
CA TYR A 123 -6.33 13.03 5.64
C TYR A 123 -7.54 13.97 5.72
N PRO A 124 -8.02 14.33 6.92
CA PRO A 124 -9.30 15.04 7.08
C PRO A 124 -9.27 16.50 6.64
N HIS A 125 -8.07 17.09 6.57
CA HIS A 125 -7.83 18.48 6.17
C HIS A 125 -7.51 18.62 4.68
N LEU A 126 -7.44 17.50 3.95
CA LEU A 126 -7.18 17.48 2.50
C LEU A 126 -8.47 17.15 1.76
N SER A 127 -8.64 17.74 0.58
CA SER A 127 -9.71 17.38 -0.35
C SER A 127 -9.56 15.94 -0.87
N VAL A 128 -10.61 15.41 -1.50
CA VAL A 128 -10.55 14.10 -2.17
C VAL A 128 -9.43 14.05 -3.21
N TYR A 129 -9.32 15.09 -4.03
CA TYR A 129 -8.25 15.23 -5.00
C TYR A 129 -6.87 15.12 -4.34
N GLU A 130 -6.64 15.90 -3.28
CA GLU A 130 -5.37 15.92 -2.57
C GLU A 130 -5.07 14.60 -1.87
N ASN A 131 -6.08 13.90 -1.34
CA ASN A 131 -5.90 12.58 -0.77
C ASN A 131 -5.38 11.57 -1.80
N ILE A 132 -5.93 11.57 -3.02
CA ILE A 132 -5.50 10.67 -4.10
C ILE A 132 -4.12 11.09 -4.65
N ALA A 133 -3.90 12.40 -4.83
CA ALA A 133 -2.66 12.97 -5.36
C ALA A 133 -1.48 12.89 -4.37
N PHE A 134 -1.74 12.80 -3.06
CA PHE A 134 -0.71 12.81 -2.02
C PHE A 134 0.38 11.78 -2.27
N GLY A 135 -0.02 10.58 -2.64
CA GLY A 135 0.89 9.48 -2.89
C GLY A 135 1.83 9.74 -4.07
N LEU A 136 1.29 10.36 -5.12
CA LEU A 136 1.96 10.71 -6.37
C LEU A 136 2.90 11.92 -6.23
N ARG A 137 2.58 12.87 -5.35
CA ARG A 137 3.45 14.03 -5.07
C ARG A 137 4.68 13.65 -4.23
N ARG A 138 4.56 12.62 -3.38
CA ARG A 138 5.67 12.12 -2.55
C ARG A 138 6.60 11.16 -3.26
N THR A 139 6.06 10.40 -4.21
CA THR A 139 6.86 9.63 -5.15
C THR A 139 7.37 10.63 -6.17
N GLY A 140 8.64 10.66 -6.51
CA GLY A 140 9.18 11.58 -7.51
C GLY A 140 8.68 11.23 -8.92
N TYR A 141 7.38 11.30 -9.19
CA TYR A 141 6.68 10.90 -10.43
C TYR A 141 7.16 11.67 -11.68
N GLY A 142 8.19 12.52 -11.54
CA GLY A 142 8.89 13.18 -12.64
C GLY A 142 10.06 12.39 -13.24
N GLN A 143 10.62 11.36 -12.57
CA GLN A 143 11.83 10.69 -13.08
C GLN A 143 11.60 9.29 -13.69
N VAL A 144 10.63 8.51 -13.18
CA VAL A 144 10.50 7.08 -13.57
C VAL A 144 9.97 6.89 -14.99
N ASN A 145 9.07 7.76 -15.47
CA ASN A 145 8.44 7.60 -16.79
C ASN A 145 9.13 8.38 -17.92
N MET A 146 10.28 9.03 -17.67
CA MET A 146 11.07 9.64 -18.75
C MET A 146 11.89 8.60 -19.54
N ALA A 147 12.11 7.42 -18.96
CA ALA A 147 12.90 6.35 -19.57
C ALA A 147 12.10 5.50 -20.57
N GLU A 148 10.81 5.27 -20.35
CA GLU A 148 9.99 4.38 -21.19
C GLU A 148 9.52 5.02 -22.50
N ASP A 149 9.42 6.36 -22.57
CA ASP A 149 9.04 7.07 -23.80
C ASP A 149 10.23 7.32 -24.76
N SER A 150 11.42 6.78 -24.46
CA SER A 150 12.63 7.01 -25.26
C SER A 150 12.86 5.99 -26.38
N ASN A 151 12.00 4.97 -26.52
CA ASN A 151 12.13 3.94 -27.54
C ASN A 151 10.97 3.99 -28.55
N GLY A 152 10.94 5.04 -29.37
CA GLY A 152 9.90 5.18 -30.39
C GLY A 152 9.94 6.49 -31.16
N ASN A 153 10.81 6.54 -32.17
CA ASN A 153 10.84 7.49 -33.28
C ASN A 153 11.36 8.91 -32.98
N SER A 154 12.61 9.15 -33.38
CA SER A 154 13.19 10.48 -33.48
C SER A 154 12.39 11.33 -34.46
N ASN A 155 11.79 12.40 -33.96
CA ASN A 155 11.61 13.61 -34.74
C ASN A 155 11.87 14.80 -33.83
N SER A 156 13.16 15.14 -33.72
CA SER A 156 13.62 16.39 -33.13
C SER A 156 13.03 17.56 -33.92
N VAL A 157 11.98 18.17 -33.40
CA VAL A 157 11.43 19.42 -33.94
C VAL A 157 12.45 20.52 -33.67
N HIS A 158 13.14 20.91 -34.73
CA HIS A 158 14.27 21.83 -34.76
C HIS A 158 13.77 23.28 -34.71
N TRP A 159 13.49 23.82 -33.53
CA TRP A 159 13.20 25.26 -33.37
C TRP A 159 14.50 26.04 -33.19
N GLY A 160 15.01 26.65 -34.26
CA GLY A 160 16.10 27.62 -34.17
C GLY A 160 16.96 27.76 -35.42
N LYS A 161 16.40 28.21 -36.54
CA LYS A 161 17.18 28.50 -37.76
C LYS A 161 17.42 29.99 -38.08
N ASN A 162 17.08 30.93 -37.20
CA ASN A 162 17.42 32.34 -37.42
C ASN A 162 17.87 33.04 -36.13
N LEU A 163 19.11 32.80 -35.70
CA LEU A 163 19.80 33.71 -34.78
C LEU A 163 21.16 34.14 -35.35
N PRO A 164 21.53 35.43 -35.23
CA PRO A 164 22.73 36.00 -35.83
C PRO A 164 24.04 35.42 -35.24
N PRO A 165 25.14 35.46 -36.02
CA PRO A 165 26.35 34.64 -35.79
C PRO A 165 27.18 34.99 -34.56
N GLN A 166 26.86 36.03 -33.80
CA GLN A 166 27.66 36.50 -32.66
C GLN A 166 27.42 35.71 -31.36
N ILE A 167 26.34 34.92 -31.25
CA ILE A 167 25.99 34.15 -30.04
C ILE A 167 26.56 32.72 -30.07
N LYS A 168 27.10 32.27 -31.21
CA LYS A 168 27.58 30.88 -31.38
C LYS A 168 28.88 30.56 -30.62
N GLN A 169 29.65 31.56 -30.18
CA GLN A 169 30.93 31.31 -29.50
C GLN A 169 30.82 31.02 -27.99
N GLY A 170 29.63 31.16 -27.39
CA GLY A 170 29.40 30.76 -25.99
C GLY A 170 28.86 29.34 -25.82
N LEU A 171 28.48 28.67 -26.91
CA LEU A 171 27.61 27.49 -26.89
C LEU A 171 28.36 26.17 -27.12
N VAL A 172 29.57 26.03 -26.58
CA VAL A 172 30.30 24.75 -26.55
C VAL A 172 30.49 24.22 -25.12
N ALA A 173 30.22 25.04 -24.09
CA ALA A 173 30.30 24.63 -22.68
C ALA A 173 28.94 24.20 -22.07
N THR A 174 27.84 24.28 -22.80
CA THR A 174 26.46 24.08 -22.28
C THR A 174 25.97 22.63 -22.42
N GLY A 175 26.87 21.65 -22.40
CA GLY A 175 26.54 20.22 -22.57
C GLY A 175 26.17 19.49 -21.27
N MET A 176 26.43 20.06 -20.09
CA MET A 176 26.30 19.33 -18.82
C MET A 176 25.42 20.01 -17.74
N LEU A 177 24.77 21.15 -18.04
CA LEU A 177 24.08 21.97 -17.02
C LEU A 177 22.54 22.09 -17.17
N ASN A 178 21.92 21.33 -18.09
CA ASN A 178 20.53 21.59 -18.49
C ASN A 178 19.43 20.88 -17.67
N GLY A 179 19.78 19.93 -16.78
CA GLY A 179 18.80 19.16 -16.00
C GLY A 179 18.32 19.87 -14.73
N GLU A 180 19.25 20.24 -13.85
CA GLU A 180 18.93 20.76 -12.51
C GLU A 180 18.41 22.21 -12.51
N VAL A 181 18.92 23.06 -13.41
CA VAL A 181 18.53 24.48 -13.47
C VAL A 181 17.08 24.63 -13.95
N ARG A 182 16.64 23.77 -14.89
CA ARG A 182 15.27 23.80 -15.42
C ARG A 182 14.24 23.40 -14.37
N SER A 183 14.49 22.35 -13.59
CA SER A 183 13.58 21.93 -12.51
C SER A 183 13.47 22.99 -11.40
N ASN A 184 14.57 23.67 -11.09
CA ASN A 184 14.57 24.72 -10.08
C ASN A 184 13.77 25.95 -10.56
N LEU A 185 13.92 26.34 -11.83
CA LEU A 185 13.13 27.42 -12.43
C LEU A 185 11.63 27.09 -12.50
N GLU A 186 11.25 25.88 -12.89
CA GLU A 186 9.84 25.47 -12.89
C GLU A 186 9.23 25.51 -11.49
N ASN A 187 9.94 25.02 -10.48
CA ASN A 187 9.49 25.05 -9.09
C ASN A 187 9.30 26.50 -8.58
N VAL A 188 10.21 27.41 -8.95
CA VAL A 188 10.10 28.84 -8.62
C VAL A 188 8.90 29.48 -9.31
N LEU A 189 8.69 29.21 -10.60
CA LEU A 189 7.54 29.74 -11.35
C LEU A 189 6.20 29.20 -10.83
N THR A 190 6.11 27.92 -10.46
CA THR A 190 4.92 27.39 -9.78
C THR A 190 4.68 28.06 -8.42
N THR A 191 5.73 28.39 -7.69
CA THR A 191 5.60 29.04 -6.37
C THR A 191 5.15 30.48 -6.51
N MET A 192 5.71 31.22 -7.48
CA MET A 192 5.34 32.61 -7.76
C MET A 192 3.91 32.75 -8.29
N THR A 193 3.43 31.78 -9.07
CA THR A 193 2.08 31.80 -9.62
C THR A 193 1.02 31.23 -8.67
N ARG A 194 1.41 30.77 -7.46
CA ARG A 194 0.48 30.15 -6.49
C ARG A 194 -0.58 31.13 -5.95
N SER A 195 -0.31 32.43 -5.99
CA SER A 195 -1.24 33.50 -5.59
C SER A 195 -2.27 33.87 -6.68
N LEU A 196 -2.06 33.43 -7.93
CA LEU A 196 -2.97 33.71 -9.04
C LEU A 196 -4.22 32.79 -9.02
N PRO A 197 -5.33 33.24 -9.62
CA PRO A 197 -6.53 32.41 -9.86
C PRO A 197 -6.16 31.09 -10.54
N ARG A 198 -6.92 30.02 -10.27
CA ARG A 198 -6.59 28.65 -10.74
C ARG A 198 -6.36 28.56 -12.26
N GLU A 199 -7.00 29.41 -13.05
CA GLU A 199 -6.85 29.47 -14.52
C GLU A 199 -5.50 30.03 -15.00
N LEU A 200 -4.79 30.82 -14.18
CA LEU A 200 -3.53 31.48 -14.54
C LEU A 200 -2.31 30.87 -13.85
N ARG A 201 -2.48 29.75 -13.14
CA ARG A 201 -1.35 29.05 -12.49
C ARG A 201 -0.55 28.28 -13.52
N TYR A 202 0.76 28.49 -13.54
CA TYR A 202 1.66 27.62 -14.28
C TYR A 202 1.60 26.23 -13.63
N LEU A 203 1.06 25.25 -14.36
CA LEU A 203 1.08 23.84 -13.95
C LEU A 203 2.33 23.21 -14.54
N SER A 204 3.27 22.80 -13.69
CA SER A 204 4.44 22.03 -14.13
C SER A 204 3.99 20.73 -14.83
N GLU A 205 4.82 20.21 -15.74
CA GLU A 205 4.53 18.95 -16.43
C GLU A 205 4.28 17.80 -15.46
N ARG A 206 4.96 17.82 -14.31
CA ARG A 206 4.72 16.88 -13.22
C ARG A 206 3.31 16.99 -12.66
N GLU A 207 2.82 18.19 -12.37
CA GLU A 207 1.48 18.38 -11.82
C GLU A 207 0.39 18.01 -12.83
N LYS A 208 0.62 18.26 -14.13
CA LYS A 208 -0.28 17.79 -15.20
C LYS A 208 -0.41 16.26 -15.22
N LYS A 209 0.72 15.52 -15.12
CA LYS A 209 0.71 14.05 -15.03
C LYS A 209 -0.04 13.54 -13.79
N ILE A 210 0.15 14.22 -12.66
CA ILE A 210 -0.57 13.90 -11.42
C ILE A 210 -2.07 14.11 -11.61
N ASP A 211 -2.49 15.23 -12.19
CA ASP A 211 -3.90 15.53 -12.45
C ASP A 211 -4.54 14.48 -13.37
N GLN A 212 -3.86 14.10 -14.45
CA GLN A 212 -4.31 13.04 -15.36
C GLN A 212 -4.50 11.71 -14.63
N GLN A 213 -3.53 11.29 -13.81
CA GLN A 213 -3.63 10.04 -13.06
C GLN A 213 -4.74 10.09 -12.00
N VAL A 214 -4.89 11.22 -11.29
CA VAL A 214 -5.97 11.40 -10.31
C VAL A 214 -7.34 11.33 -10.99
N ARG A 215 -7.52 11.97 -12.16
CA ARG A 215 -8.77 11.91 -12.93
C ARG A 215 -9.06 10.51 -13.47
N LYS A 216 -8.03 9.80 -13.94
CA LYS A 216 -8.16 8.39 -14.37
C LYS A 216 -8.67 7.52 -13.24
N VAL A 217 -8.06 7.61 -12.07
CA VAL A 217 -8.48 6.86 -10.87
C VAL A 217 -9.87 7.28 -10.40
N ALA A 218 -10.16 8.59 -10.41
CA ALA A 218 -11.47 9.10 -10.03
C ALA A 218 -12.59 8.56 -10.92
N LYS A 219 -12.34 8.42 -12.22
CA LYS A 219 -13.26 7.82 -13.19
C LYS A 219 -13.49 6.33 -12.97
N LEU A 220 -12.43 5.58 -12.69
CA LEU A 220 -12.54 4.15 -12.35
C LEU A 220 -13.42 3.91 -11.11
N LEU A 221 -13.38 4.84 -10.15
CA LEU A 221 -14.08 4.73 -8.88
C LEU A 221 -15.38 5.55 -8.82
N GLN A 222 -15.76 6.23 -9.90
CA GLN A 222 -16.95 7.08 -9.99
C GLN A 222 -17.00 8.14 -8.89
N VAL A 223 -15.87 8.81 -8.64
CA VAL A 223 -15.71 9.86 -7.61
C VAL A 223 -15.30 11.21 -8.18
N GLU A 224 -15.39 11.43 -9.50
CA GLU A 224 -14.99 12.69 -10.15
C GLU A 224 -15.73 13.91 -9.57
N HIS A 225 -17.02 13.77 -9.30
CA HIS A 225 -17.87 14.81 -8.72
C HIS A 225 -17.53 15.13 -7.25
N LEU A 226 -16.72 14.29 -6.59
CA LEU A 226 -16.32 14.44 -5.19
C LEU A 226 -14.94 15.05 -5.03
N LEU A 227 -14.17 15.26 -6.11
CA LEU A 227 -12.76 15.67 -6.05
C LEU A 227 -12.49 16.93 -5.20
N ASN A 228 -13.43 17.88 -5.18
CA ASN A 228 -13.31 19.12 -4.41
C ASN A 228 -13.87 19.04 -2.97
N ARG A 229 -14.47 17.92 -2.57
CA ARG A 229 -15.08 17.74 -1.25
C ARG A 229 -14.02 17.35 -0.21
N LEU A 230 -14.35 17.55 1.07
CA LEU A 230 -13.55 17.06 2.20
C LEU A 230 -14.09 15.72 2.71
N PRO A 231 -13.27 14.83 3.30
CA PRO A 231 -13.72 13.52 3.80
C PRO A 231 -14.89 13.59 4.78
N LYS A 232 -15.01 14.66 5.57
CA LYS A 232 -16.12 14.86 6.51
C LYS A 232 -17.49 15.00 5.82
N GLN A 233 -17.52 15.37 4.54
CA GLN A 233 -18.73 15.59 3.75
C GLN A 233 -19.18 14.33 2.98
N LEU A 234 -18.54 13.19 3.20
CA LEU A 234 -18.71 11.98 2.40
C LEU A 234 -19.34 10.85 3.20
N SER A 235 -20.10 10.01 2.49
CA SER A 235 -20.62 8.75 3.04
C SER A 235 -19.48 7.74 3.30
N GLY A 236 -19.76 6.70 4.09
CA GLY A 236 -18.78 5.62 4.35
C GLY A 236 -18.28 4.96 3.06
N GLY A 237 -19.20 4.61 2.15
CA GLY A 237 -18.84 4.01 0.86
C GLY A 237 -18.01 4.93 -0.02
N GLN A 238 -18.30 6.24 -0.02
CA GLN A 238 -17.49 7.23 -0.74
C GLN A 238 -16.07 7.35 -0.15
N LYS A 239 -15.94 7.37 1.19
CA LYS A 239 -14.63 7.35 1.87
C LYS A 239 -13.84 6.11 1.51
N GLN A 240 -14.49 4.95 1.46
CA GLN A 240 -13.86 3.70 1.07
C GLN A 240 -13.33 3.75 -0.37
N ARG A 241 -14.15 4.22 -1.32
CA ARG A 241 -13.69 4.40 -2.70
C ARG A 241 -12.50 5.35 -2.81
N ILE A 242 -12.45 6.41 -2.00
CA ILE A 242 -11.30 7.33 -2.00
C ILE A 242 -10.05 6.69 -1.40
N ALA A 243 -10.21 5.89 -0.33
CA ALA A 243 -9.10 5.13 0.24
C ALA A 243 -8.52 4.13 -0.77
N LEU A 244 -9.38 3.42 -1.51
CA LEU A 244 -9.00 2.59 -2.65
C LEU A 244 -8.28 3.40 -3.74
N GLY A 245 -8.83 4.55 -4.13
CA GLY A 245 -8.24 5.41 -5.15
C GLY A 245 -6.86 5.92 -4.77
N ARG A 246 -6.66 6.28 -3.50
CA ARG A 246 -5.33 6.65 -2.99
C ARG A 246 -4.34 5.49 -3.02
N ALA A 247 -4.80 4.27 -2.74
CA ALA A 247 -3.94 3.08 -2.81
C ALA A 247 -3.56 2.77 -4.27
N ILE A 248 -4.50 2.89 -5.21
CA ILE A 248 -4.31 2.57 -6.64
C ILE A 248 -3.55 3.63 -7.41
N SER A 249 -3.59 4.90 -6.98
CA SER A 249 -2.97 5.98 -7.75
C SER A 249 -1.49 5.76 -8.03
N ARG A 250 -0.80 4.98 -7.18
CA ARG A 250 0.63 4.65 -7.31
C ARG A 250 0.96 3.43 -8.17
N ASN A 251 -0.02 2.69 -8.70
CA ASN A 251 0.18 1.42 -9.41
C ASN A 251 1.08 0.42 -8.63
N PRO A 252 0.70 0.04 -7.39
CA PRO A 252 1.52 -0.84 -6.55
C PRO A 252 1.61 -2.27 -7.12
N GLN A 253 2.63 -3.02 -6.71
CA GLN A 253 2.77 -4.44 -7.07
C GLN A 253 1.77 -5.34 -6.34
N VAL A 254 1.41 -4.98 -5.11
CA VAL A 254 0.52 -5.76 -4.22
C VAL A 254 -0.47 -4.83 -3.53
N PHE A 255 -1.73 -5.25 -3.47
CA PHE A 255 -2.78 -4.64 -2.65
C PHE A 255 -3.01 -5.41 -1.37
N LEU A 256 -3.01 -4.69 -0.26
CA LEU A 256 -3.40 -5.21 1.04
C LEU A 256 -4.65 -4.48 1.51
N MET A 257 -5.67 -5.21 1.98
CA MET A 257 -6.88 -4.62 2.54
C MET A 257 -7.18 -5.22 3.92
N ASP A 258 -7.22 -4.36 4.94
CA ASP A 258 -7.49 -4.74 6.33
C ASP A 258 -8.93 -4.37 6.70
N GLU A 259 -9.85 -5.34 6.63
CA GLU A 259 -11.28 -5.21 6.91
C GLU A 259 -11.95 -3.96 6.29
N PRO A 260 -11.78 -3.72 4.97
CA PRO A 260 -12.19 -2.46 4.34
C PRO A 260 -13.70 -2.18 4.37
N LEU A 261 -14.54 -3.17 4.64
CA LEU A 261 -16.00 -3.06 4.61
C LEU A 261 -16.66 -3.13 6.00
N SER A 262 -15.87 -3.20 7.07
CA SER A 262 -16.42 -3.36 8.44
C SER A 262 -17.28 -2.18 8.87
N ASN A 263 -16.97 -0.98 8.36
CA ASN A 263 -17.60 0.28 8.75
C ASN A 263 -18.81 0.67 7.87
N LEU A 264 -19.29 -0.23 7.00
CA LEU A 264 -20.40 0.01 6.07
C LEU A 264 -21.68 -0.71 6.52
N ASP A 265 -22.85 -0.21 6.11
CA ASP A 265 -24.09 -0.96 6.24
C ASP A 265 -24.14 -2.16 5.28
N ALA A 266 -25.10 -3.06 5.48
CA ALA A 266 -25.19 -4.30 4.71
C ALA A 266 -25.39 -4.08 3.20
N LYS A 267 -26.18 -3.07 2.81
CA LYS A 267 -26.49 -2.80 1.40
C LYS A 267 -25.26 -2.23 0.68
N LEU A 268 -24.60 -1.25 1.29
CA LEU A 268 -23.38 -0.65 0.78
C LEU A 268 -22.22 -1.65 0.79
N ARG A 269 -22.16 -2.57 1.76
CA ARG A 269 -21.17 -3.65 1.78
C ARG A 269 -21.31 -4.55 0.56
N ALA A 270 -22.51 -5.02 0.22
CA ALA A 270 -22.73 -5.87 -0.95
C ALA A 270 -22.36 -5.17 -2.27
N GLU A 271 -22.73 -3.90 -2.42
CA GLU A 271 -22.38 -3.09 -3.58
C GLU A 271 -20.86 -2.88 -3.69
N THR A 272 -20.23 -2.44 -2.61
CA THR A 272 -18.79 -2.14 -2.58
C THR A 272 -17.96 -3.40 -2.78
N ARG A 273 -18.41 -4.55 -2.26
CA ARG A 273 -17.79 -5.85 -2.49
C ARG A 273 -17.69 -6.17 -3.99
N SER A 274 -18.82 -6.03 -4.69
CA SER A 274 -18.89 -6.22 -6.14
C SER A 274 -17.97 -5.25 -6.89
N GLN A 275 -17.85 -4.01 -6.42
CA GLN A 275 -16.94 -3.01 -7.00
C GLN A 275 -15.47 -3.38 -6.78
N ILE A 276 -15.08 -3.83 -5.58
CA ILE A 276 -13.70 -4.24 -5.28
C ILE A 276 -13.30 -5.43 -6.17
N VAL A 277 -14.14 -6.44 -6.31
CA VAL A 277 -13.86 -7.61 -7.17
C VAL A 277 -13.70 -7.18 -8.63
N LYS A 278 -14.61 -6.32 -9.15
CA LYS A 278 -14.48 -5.79 -10.52
C LYS A 278 -13.19 -5.01 -10.74
N LEU A 279 -12.84 -4.17 -9.76
CA LEU A 279 -11.63 -3.36 -9.80
C LEU A 279 -10.36 -4.22 -9.77
N GLN A 280 -10.30 -5.21 -8.89
CA GLN A 280 -9.17 -6.12 -8.81
C GLN A 280 -9.01 -6.89 -10.13
N ARG A 281 -10.10 -7.44 -10.70
CA ARG A 281 -10.07 -8.12 -12.00
C ARG A 281 -9.62 -7.22 -13.14
N GLN A 282 -10.01 -5.95 -13.13
CA GLN A 282 -9.59 -4.98 -14.14
C GLN A 282 -8.10 -4.61 -14.01
N LEU A 283 -7.58 -4.55 -12.79
CA LEU A 283 -6.19 -4.19 -12.52
C LEU A 283 -5.22 -5.39 -12.56
N GLY A 284 -5.73 -6.62 -12.39
CA GLY A 284 -4.93 -7.84 -12.32
C GLY A 284 -3.92 -7.85 -11.18
N THR A 285 -4.09 -7.01 -10.17
CA THR A 285 -3.08 -6.85 -9.10
C THR A 285 -3.28 -7.88 -8.00
N THR A 286 -2.20 -8.52 -7.57
CA THR A 286 -2.17 -9.43 -6.43
C THR A 286 -2.77 -8.76 -5.21
N THR A 287 -3.81 -9.34 -4.65
CA THR A 287 -4.61 -8.74 -3.57
C THR A 287 -4.72 -9.70 -2.40
N ILE A 288 -4.31 -9.24 -1.22
CA ILE A 288 -4.53 -9.93 0.05
C ILE A 288 -5.58 -9.16 0.85
N TYR A 289 -6.72 -9.79 1.08
CA TYR A 289 -7.88 -9.20 1.72
C TYR A 289 -8.13 -9.88 3.06
N VAL A 290 -8.25 -9.11 4.14
CA VAL A 290 -8.54 -9.62 5.48
C VAL A 290 -9.99 -9.32 5.84
N THR A 291 -10.69 -10.31 6.37
CA THR A 291 -12.06 -10.15 6.89
C THR A 291 -12.36 -11.11 8.02
N HIS A 292 -13.42 -10.80 8.76
CA HIS A 292 -14.07 -11.73 9.70
C HIS A 292 -15.41 -12.26 9.15
N ASP A 293 -15.90 -11.72 8.02
CA ASP A 293 -17.14 -12.15 7.38
C ASP A 293 -16.85 -13.26 6.35
N GLN A 294 -17.34 -14.47 6.65
CA GLN A 294 -17.23 -15.62 5.75
C GLN A 294 -17.89 -15.36 4.39
N THR A 295 -18.96 -14.56 4.36
CA THR A 295 -19.65 -14.19 3.12
C THR A 295 -18.74 -13.36 2.22
N GLU A 296 -17.93 -12.45 2.79
CA GLU A 296 -16.93 -11.71 2.02
C GLU A 296 -15.90 -12.65 1.41
N ALA A 297 -15.36 -13.58 2.21
CA ALA A 297 -14.40 -14.57 1.74
C ALA A 297 -14.94 -15.40 0.58
N MET A 298 -16.14 -15.97 0.73
CA MET A 298 -16.76 -16.87 -0.25
C MET A 298 -17.19 -16.18 -1.55
N THR A 299 -17.34 -14.85 -1.57
CA THR A 299 -17.82 -14.12 -2.75
C THR A 299 -16.75 -13.32 -3.47
N MET A 300 -15.58 -13.11 -2.85
CA MET A 300 -14.50 -12.30 -3.42
C MET A 300 -13.25 -13.10 -3.76
N GLY A 301 -12.90 -14.08 -2.94
CA GLY A 301 -11.59 -14.73 -3.02
C GLY A 301 -11.53 -15.78 -4.11
N ASP A 302 -10.41 -15.80 -4.84
CA ASP A 302 -10.02 -16.95 -5.66
C ASP A 302 -9.59 -18.12 -4.78
N ARG A 303 -8.98 -17.79 -3.64
CA ARG A 303 -8.57 -18.74 -2.60
C ARG A 303 -8.74 -18.13 -1.22
N ILE A 304 -9.07 -18.98 -0.25
CA ILE A 304 -9.31 -18.58 1.14
C ILE A 304 -8.32 -19.31 2.03
N ALA A 305 -7.68 -18.57 2.94
CA ALA A 305 -6.93 -19.11 4.06
C ALA A 305 -7.67 -18.78 5.37
N VAL A 306 -7.80 -19.78 6.25
CA VAL A 306 -8.53 -19.71 7.53
C VAL A 306 -7.55 -19.77 8.70
#